data_AF-A0A1Q5TM55-F1
#
_entry.id   AF-A0A1Q5TM55-F1
#
_cell.length_a   1.000
_cell.length_b   1.000
_cell.length_c   1.000
_cell.angle_alpha   90.00
_cell.angle_beta   90.00
_cell.angle_gamma   90.00
#
_symmetry.space_group_name_H-M   'P 1'
#
loop_
_entity.id
_entity.type
_entity.pdbx_description
1 polymer ?
#
loop_
_entity_poly.entity_id
_entity_poly.type
_entity_poly.pdbx_seq_one_letter_code
_entity_poly.pdbx_strand_id
1 'polypeptide(L)'
;MSTSIAEPMSEAPIPTHAASERHSESGAIIRDMTIGFADGMTVPFALTAGLSSLGSSKIVIIGGLAELFSGAISMGLGAYLAAVTDRDHYKSEEAREREEVLTKPGAEKEECYEILDGYGISREASQSVVECLTRDNEQWIRVSPE
;
A
#
# COMPACT_ATOMS: atom_id res chain seq x y z
N MET A 1 53.43 -18.89 39.22
CA MET A 1 52.08 -19.43 38.95
C MET A 1 51.22 -18.21 38.65
N SER A 2 51.19 -17.79 37.39
CA SER A 2 50.65 -16.49 36.98
C SER A 2 49.22 -16.65 36.49
N THR A 3 48.30 -15.98 37.18
CA THR A 3 46.88 -15.90 36.86
C THR A 3 46.70 -15.07 35.59
N SER A 4 46.22 -15.71 34.51
CA SER A 4 45.85 -15.03 33.27
C SER A 4 44.44 -14.44 33.45
N ILE A 5 44.38 -13.11 33.47
CA ILE A 5 43.14 -12.34 33.42
C ILE A 5 42.73 -12.28 31.94
N ALA A 6 41.55 -12.81 31.62
CA ALA A 6 40.96 -12.69 30.29
C ALA A 6 40.49 -11.25 30.05
N GLU A 7 40.91 -10.64 28.95
CA GLU A 7 40.43 -9.33 28.50
C GLU A 7 38.95 -9.38 28.08
N PRO A 8 38.18 -8.30 28.29
CA PRO A 8 36.81 -8.22 27.81
C PRO A 8 36.79 -8.09 26.29
N MET A 9 35.99 -8.94 25.63
CA MET A 9 35.76 -8.88 24.19
C MET A 9 35.10 -7.55 23.82
N SER A 10 35.78 -6.76 23.00
CA SER A 10 35.24 -5.54 22.39
C SER A 10 34.04 -5.93 21.51
N GLU A 11 32.85 -5.53 21.93
CA GLU A 11 31.61 -5.69 21.17
C GLU A 11 31.69 -4.82 19.92
N ALA A 12 31.92 -5.45 18.77
CA ALA A 12 31.84 -4.78 17.49
C ALA A 12 30.38 -4.35 17.26
N PRO A 13 30.13 -3.10 16.81
CA PRO A 13 28.78 -2.64 16.58
C PRO A 13 28.11 -3.51 15.51
N ILE A 14 26.90 -3.98 15.83
CA ILE A 14 26.05 -4.74 14.90
C ILE A 14 25.88 -3.88 13.63
N PRO A 15 26.22 -4.37 12.44
CA PRO A 15 26.01 -3.62 11.21
C PRO A 15 24.51 -3.44 11.01
N THR A 16 24.01 -2.23 11.26
CA THR A 16 22.67 -1.81 10.86
C THR A 16 22.66 -1.79 9.33
N HIS A 17 22.13 -2.86 8.73
CA HIS A 17 21.76 -2.86 7.31
C HIS A 17 20.53 -1.96 7.12
N ALA A 18 20.70 -0.65 7.30
CA ALA A 18 19.80 0.37 6.78
C ALA A 18 20.09 0.55 5.28
N ALA A 19 20.11 -0.56 4.54
CA ALA A 19 19.88 -0.47 3.11
C ALA A 19 18.40 -0.12 2.99
N SER A 20 18.13 1.16 2.78
CA SER A 20 16.84 1.62 2.28
C SER A 20 16.59 0.88 0.96
N GLU A 21 15.93 -0.28 1.03
CA GLU A 21 15.28 -0.86 -0.12
C GLU A 21 14.22 0.15 -0.54
N ARG A 22 14.56 0.95 -1.55
CA ARG A 22 13.59 1.81 -2.20
C ARG A 22 12.65 0.88 -2.94
N HIS A 23 11.56 0.46 -2.28
CA HIS A 23 10.38 0.00 -2.98
C HIS A 23 10.02 1.11 -3.97
N SER A 24 10.33 0.86 -5.24
CA SER A 24 10.28 1.87 -6.26
C SER A 24 8.82 2.18 -6.54
N GLU A 25 8.31 3.28 -5.98
CA GLU A 25 7.03 3.86 -6.37
C GLU A 25 6.97 4.13 -7.89
N SER A 26 8.14 4.21 -8.54
CA SER A 26 8.22 4.28 -9.99
C SER A 26 7.58 3.09 -10.69
N GLY A 27 7.50 1.91 -10.05
CA GLY A 27 6.82 0.75 -10.62
C GLY A 27 5.31 0.98 -10.80
N ALA A 28 4.65 1.56 -9.80
CA ALA A 28 3.22 1.88 -9.87
C ALA A 28 2.96 2.98 -10.93
N ILE A 29 3.78 4.03 -10.91
CA ILE A 29 3.66 5.14 -11.89
C ILE A 29 3.85 4.63 -13.32
N ILE A 30 4.88 3.82 -13.58
CA ILE A 30 5.13 3.25 -14.91
C ILE A 30 4.00 2.31 -15.34
N ARG A 31 3.47 1.50 -14.41
CA ARG A 31 2.33 0.61 -14.67
C ARG A 31 1.10 1.41 -15.10
N ASP A 32 0.72 2.43 -14.32
CA ASP A 32 -0.47 3.24 -14.60
C ASP A 32 -0.33 4.01 -15.92
N MET A 33 0.86 4.54 -16.20
CA MET A 33 1.18 5.15 -17.50
C MET A 33 1.05 4.16 -18.65
N THR A 34 1.53 2.93 -18.48
CA THR A 34 1.48 1.89 -19.53
C THR A 34 0.05 1.46 -19.81
N ILE A 35 -0.76 1.25 -18.77
CA ILE A 35 -2.18 0.91 -18.90
C ILE A 35 -2.94 2.05 -19.58
N GLY A 36 -2.77 3.29 -19.11
CA GLY A 36 -3.41 4.46 -19.70
C GLY A 36 -3.02 4.69 -21.15
N PHE A 37 -1.76 4.45 -21.50
CA PHE A 37 -1.29 4.53 -22.89
C PHE A 37 -1.90 3.43 -23.78
N ALA A 38 -1.99 2.20 -23.28
CA ALA A 38 -2.61 1.09 -24.02
C ALA A 38 -4.10 1.38 -24.32
N ASP A 39 -4.85 1.87 -23.33
CA ASP A 39 -6.26 2.24 -23.50
C ASP A 39 -6.43 3.45 -24.42
N GLY A 40 -5.61 4.48 -24.22
CA GLY A 40 -5.62 5.72 -25.00
C GLY A 40 -5.25 5.54 -26.48
N MET A 41 -4.58 4.44 -26.84
CA MET A 41 -4.39 4.05 -28.23
C MET A 41 -5.51 3.16 -28.75
N THR A 42 -5.89 2.14 -27.99
CA THR A 42 -6.77 1.06 -28.48
C THR A 42 -8.20 1.55 -28.72
N VAL A 43 -8.77 2.30 -27.77
CA VAL A 43 -10.18 2.73 -27.86
C VAL A 43 -10.38 3.78 -28.95
N PRO A 44 -9.59 4.88 -29.03
CA PRO A 44 -9.72 5.84 -30.13
C PRO A 44 -9.39 5.23 -31.49
N PHE A 45 -8.46 4.28 -31.57
CA PHE A 45 -8.17 3.55 -32.81
C PHE A 45 -9.39 2.74 -33.28
N ALA A 46 -9.97 1.92 -32.40
CA ALA A 46 -11.15 1.13 -32.75
C ALA A 46 -12.34 2.02 -33.15
N LEU A 47 -12.57 3.11 -32.40
CA LEU A 47 -13.64 4.07 -32.70
C LEU A 47 -13.44 4.73 -34.07
N THR A 48 -12.24 5.26 -34.35
CA THR A 48 -11.95 5.93 -35.61
C THR A 48 -11.97 4.97 -36.80
N ALA A 49 -11.53 3.73 -36.62
CA ALA A 49 -11.67 2.66 -37.60
C ALA A 49 -13.14 2.39 -37.94
N GLY A 50 -14.02 2.32 -36.93
CA GLY A 50 -15.47 2.17 -37.14
C GLY A 50 -16.10 3.37 -37.87
N LEU A 51 -15.72 4.59 -37.47
CA LEU A 51 -16.22 5.83 -38.07
C LEU A 51 -15.70 6.06 -39.50
N SER A 52 -14.61 5.39 -39.91
CA SER A 52 -14.01 5.56 -41.24
C SER A 52 -14.98 5.23 -42.39
N SER A 53 -15.95 4.34 -42.13
CA SER A 53 -17.00 3.95 -43.07
C SER A 53 -17.94 5.10 -43.46
N LEU A 54 -18.00 6.17 -42.67
CA LEU A 54 -18.88 7.32 -42.91
C LEU A 54 -18.37 8.26 -44.02
N GLY A 55 -17.17 8.02 -44.57
CA GLY A 55 -16.64 8.77 -45.72
C GLY A 55 -16.24 10.22 -45.43
N SER A 56 -16.24 10.66 -44.16
CA SER A 56 -15.85 12.02 -43.75
C SER A 56 -14.72 11.99 -42.74
N SER A 57 -13.51 12.31 -43.20
CA SER A 57 -12.32 12.38 -42.33
C SER A 57 -12.48 13.39 -41.20
N LYS A 58 -13.25 14.46 -41.41
CA LYS A 58 -13.54 15.48 -40.38
C LYS A 58 -14.32 14.88 -39.21
N ILE A 59 -15.30 14.02 -39.49
CA ILE A 59 -16.10 13.35 -38.44
C ILE A 59 -15.23 12.37 -37.66
N VAL A 60 -14.40 11.58 -38.36
CA VAL A 60 -13.47 10.62 -37.74
C VAL A 60 -12.49 11.33 -36.79
N ILE A 61 -11.86 12.42 -37.24
CA ILE A 61 -10.87 13.16 -36.45
C ILE A 61 -11.52 13.82 -35.22
N ILE A 62 -12.64 14.52 -35.40
CA ILE A 62 -13.31 15.20 -34.29
C ILE A 62 -13.84 14.19 -33.27
N GLY A 63 -14.44 13.09 -33.75
CA GLY A 63 -14.95 12.02 -32.89
C GLY A 63 -13.85 11.32 -32.10
N GLY A 64 -12.74 10.97 -32.76
CA GLY A 64 -11.60 10.33 -32.10
C GLY A 64 -10.92 11.25 -31.06
N LEU A 65 -10.78 12.54 -31.37
CA LEU A 65 -10.23 13.50 -30.41
C LEU A 65 -11.17 13.75 -29.23
N ALA A 66 -12.48 13.87 -29.49
CA ALA A 66 -13.47 14.02 -28.43
C ALA A 66 -13.44 12.82 -27.48
N GLU A 67 -13.36 11.60 -28.01
CA GLU A 67 -13.25 10.40 -27.19
C GLU A 67 -11.93 10.34 -26.42
N LEU A 68 -10.81 10.68 -27.05
CA LEU A 68 -9.51 10.70 -26.38
C LEU A 68 -9.51 11.66 -25.18
N PHE A 69 -10.03 12.88 -25.35
CA PHE A 69 -10.10 13.85 -24.26
C PHE A 69 -11.11 13.44 -23.18
N SER A 70 -12.28 12.93 -23.58
CA SER A 70 -13.29 12.41 -22.68
C SER A 70 -12.72 11.27 -21.81
N GLY A 71 -12.09 10.28 -22.44
CA GLY A 71 -11.45 9.15 -21.78
C GLY A 71 -10.33 9.58 -20.84
N ALA A 72 -9.43 10.47 -21.29
CA ALA A 72 -8.33 10.97 -20.46
C ALA A 72 -8.83 11.69 -19.20
N ILE A 73 -9.87 12.54 -19.32
CA ILE A 73 -10.47 13.23 -18.17
C ILE A 73 -11.14 12.21 -17.24
N SER A 74 -11.89 11.25 -17.78
CA SER A 74 -12.59 10.23 -16.99
C SER A 74 -11.61 9.36 -16.20
N MET A 75 -10.55 8.85 -16.84
CA MET A 75 -9.55 8.01 -16.19
C MET A 75 -8.73 8.80 -15.17
N GLY A 76 -8.32 10.03 -15.50
CA GLY A 76 -7.57 10.89 -14.59
C GLY A 76 -8.36 11.26 -13.33
N LEU A 77 -9.64 11.63 -13.49
CA LEU A 77 -10.51 11.93 -12.36
C LEU A 77 -10.84 10.68 -11.55
N GLY A 78 -11.04 9.53 -12.22
CA GLY A 78 -11.27 8.24 -11.55
C GLY A 78 -10.09 7.85 -10.66
N ALA A 79 -8.86 7.93 -11.18
CA ALA A 79 -7.66 7.65 -10.39
C ALA A 79 -7.48 8.63 -9.22
N TYR A 80 -7.74 9.93 -9.44
CA TYR A 80 -7.67 10.92 -8.38
C TYR A 80 -8.69 10.64 -7.26
N LEU A 81 -9.95 10.38 -7.62
CA LEU A 81 -11.00 10.09 -6.65
C LEU A 81 -10.71 8.80 -5.89
N ALA A 82 -10.22 7.75 -6.56
CA ALA A 82 -9.78 6.52 -5.90
C ALA A 82 -8.71 6.81 -4.85
N ALA A 83 -7.65 7.56 -5.20
CA ALA A 83 -6.60 7.93 -4.26
C ALA A 83 -7.11 8.77 -3.07
N VAL A 84 -8.07 9.67 -3.31
CA VAL A 84 -8.71 10.45 -2.23
C VAL A 84 -9.53 9.54 -1.32
N THR A 85 -10.33 8.64 -1.90
CA THR A 85 -11.14 7.67 -1.14
C THR A 85 -10.27 6.73 -0.32
N ASP A 86 -9.20 6.18 -0.89
CA ASP A 86 -8.27 5.30 -0.17
C ASP A 86 -7.63 6.02 1.03
N ARG A 87 -7.22 7.28 0.83
CA ARG A 87 -6.66 8.11 1.91
C ARG A 87 -7.68 8.39 3.01
N ASP A 88 -8.91 8.72 2.63
CA ASP A 88 -9.95 9.06 3.60
C ASP A 88 -10.44 7.79 4.34
N HIS A 89 -10.46 6.64 3.65
CA HIS A 89 -10.71 5.33 4.25
C HIS A 89 -9.63 4.98 5.29
N TYR A 90 -8.34 5.08 4.92
CA TYR A 90 -7.23 4.86 5.85
C TYR A 90 -7.35 5.70 7.12
N LYS A 91 -7.68 7.00 7.00
CA LYS A 91 -7.87 7.87 8.16
C LYS A 91 -9.06 7.49 9.03
N SER A 92 -10.14 7.01 8.40
CA SER A 92 -11.34 6.60 9.13
C SER A 92 -11.09 5.34 9.95
N GLU A 93 -10.35 4.40 9.38
CA GLU A 93 -10.00 3.16 10.06
C GLU A 93 -8.96 3.43 11.16
N GLU A 94 -7.92 4.25 10.89
CA GLU A 94 -6.94 4.67 11.91
C GLU A 94 -7.61 5.36 13.12
N ALA A 95 -8.70 6.09 12.88
CA ALA A 95 -9.51 6.69 13.95
C ALA A 95 -10.33 5.66 14.72
N ARG A 96 -10.85 4.63 14.03
CA ARG A 96 -11.57 3.51 14.64
C ARG A 96 -10.63 2.68 15.53
N GLU A 97 -9.47 2.28 15.02
CA GLU A 97 -8.48 1.49 15.77
C GLU A 97 -8.03 2.20 17.06
N ARG A 98 -7.83 3.52 16.99
CA ARG A 98 -7.56 4.35 18.17
C ARG A 98 -8.66 4.26 19.23
N GLU A 99 -9.93 4.21 18.81
CA GLU A 99 -11.06 4.05 19.72
C GLU A 99 -11.13 2.63 20.30
N GLU A 100 -10.87 1.60 19.49
CA GLU A 100 -10.99 0.19 19.90
C GLU A 100 -9.87 -0.24 20.85
N VAL A 101 -8.63 0.21 20.65
CA VAL A 101 -7.52 0.02 21.60
C VAL A 101 -7.87 0.58 22.99
N LEU A 102 -8.62 1.69 23.06
CA LEU A 102 -9.01 2.31 24.33
C LEU A 102 -10.26 1.68 24.95
N THR A 103 -11.25 1.32 24.13
CA THR A 103 -12.57 0.88 24.59
C THR A 103 -12.68 -0.64 24.74
N LYS A 104 -11.93 -1.41 23.96
CA LYS A 104 -11.98 -2.88 23.89
C LYS A 104 -10.58 -3.55 23.85
N PRO A 105 -9.64 -3.20 24.75
CA PRO A 105 -8.26 -3.72 24.70
C PRO A 105 -8.15 -5.25 24.85
N GLY A 106 -9.17 -5.92 25.39
CA GLY A 106 -9.20 -7.37 25.46
C GLY A 106 -9.48 -8.05 24.12
N ALA A 107 -10.41 -7.48 23.33
CA ALA A 107 -10.75 -7.98 22.00
C ALA A 107 -9.58 -7.73 21.03
N GLU A 108 -8.99 -6.54 21.09
CA GLU A 108 -7.86 -6.16 20.25
C GLU A 108 -6.60 -7.04 20.48
N LYS A 109 -6.40 -7.49 21.72
CA LYS A 109 -5.34 -8.47 22.04
C LYS A 109 -5.64 -9.83 21.44
N GLU A 110 -6.91 -10.23 21.41
CA GLU A 110 -7.34 -11.49 20.79
C GLU A 110 -7.04 -11.47 19.29
N GLU A 111 -7.34 -10.38 18.61
CA GLU A 111 -7.03 -10.21 17.20
C GLU A 111 -5.52 -10.34 16.93
N CYS A 112 -4.68 -9.69 17.74
CA CYS A 112 -3.21 -9.88 17.68
C CYS A 112 -2.78 -11.35 17.76
N TYR A 113 -3.44 -12.15 18.61
CA TYR A 113 -3.16 -13.59 18.70
C TYR A 113 -3.64 -14.34 17.45
N GLU A 114 -4.81 -14.03 16.93
CA GLU A 114 -5.37 -14.65 15.72
C GLU A 114 -4.48 -14.39 14.48
N ILE A 115 -3.95 -13.17 14.34
CA ILE A 115 -3.03 -12.80 13.26
C ILE A 115 -1.73 -13.61 13.35
N LEU A 116 -1.14 -13.67 14.54
CA LEU A 116 0.10 -14.40 14.77
C LEU A 116 -0.10 -15.91 14.58
N ASP A 117 -1.26 -16.44 14.96
CA ASP A 117 -1.65 -17.82 14.66
C ASP A 117 -1.77 -18.08 13.16
N GLY A 118 -2.26 -17.10 12.37
CA GLY A 118 -2.25 -17.14 10.91
C GLY A 118 -0.84 -17.26 10.29
N TYR A 119 0.18 -16.77 10.99
CA TYR A 119 1.60 -16.97 10.64
C TYR A 119 2.20 -18.27 11.21
N GLY A 120 1.40 -19.10 11.88
CA GLY A 120 1.81 -20.34 12.53
C GLY A 120 2.51 -20.14 13.87
N ILE A 121 2.36 -18.97 14.49
CA ILE A 121 2.94 -18.66 15.80
C ILE A 121 1.91 -18.99 16.87
N SER A 122 2.16 -20.05 17.64
CA SER A 122 1.29 -20.46 18.74
C SER A 122 1.09 -19.34 19.76
N ARG A 123 -0.10 -19.26 20.35
CA ARG A 123 -0.47 -18.28 21.40
C ARG A 123 0.60 -18.14 22.48
N GLU A 124 1.13 -19.25 22.98
CA GLU A 124 2.14 -19.27 24.05
C GLU A 124 3.43 -18.56 23.63
N ALA A 125 3.84 -18.72 22.37
CA ALA A 125 5.03 -18.07 21.81
C ALA A 125 4.80 -16.57 21.59
N SER A 126 3.60 -16.18 21.17
CA SER A 126 3.23 -14.78 20.92
C SER A 126 2.93 -13.95 22.17
N GLN A 127 2.67 -14.57 23.33
CA GLN A 127 2.20 -13.90 24.54
C GLN A 127 3.10 -12.74 24.97
N SER A 128 4.41 -12.97 25.01
CA SER A 128 5.38 -11.93 25.38
C SER A 128 5.47 -10.79 24.36
N VAL A 129 5.23 -11.08 23.08
CA VAL A 129 5.23 -10.09 21.99
C VAL A 129 4.00 -9.19 22.10
N VAL A 130 2.81 -9.77 22.24
CA VAL A 130 1.55 -9.02 22.40
C VAL A 130 1.58 -8.18 23.67
N GLU A 131 2.06 -8.71 24.78
CA GLU A 131 2.25 -7.94 26.02
C GLU A 131 3.24 -6.78 25.85
N CYS A 132 4.27 -6.93 25.03
CA CYS A 132 5.22 -5.85 24.75
C CYS A 132 4.60 -4.78 23.85
N LEU A 133 3.90 -5.17 22.80
CA LEU A 133 3.22 -4.27 21.85
C LEU A 133 2.15 -3.43 22.55
N THR A 134 1.36 -4.05 23.43
CA THR A 134 0.25 -3.38 24.14
C THR A 134 0.68 -2.39 25.23
N ARG A 135 1.99 -2.19 25.45
CA ARG A 135 2.52 -1.16 26.36
C ARG A 135 2.54 0.23 25.74
N ASP A 136 2.64 0.30 24.42
CA ASP A 136 2.67 1.55 23.67
C ASP A 136 1.52 1.52 22.66
N ASN A 137 0.45 2.26 22.96
CA ASN A 137 -0.75 2.29 22.13
C ASN A 137 -0.44 2.71 20.69
N GLU A 138 0.54 3.60 20.45
CA GLU A 138 0.88 4.03 19.09
C GLU A 138 1.60 2.92 18.31
N GLN A 139 2.43 2.12 18.99
CA GLN A 139 3.05 0.95 18.37
C GLN A 139 2.03 -0.15 18.13
N TRP A 140 1.07 -0.31 19.05
CA TRP A 140 -0.02 -1.27 18.96
C TRP A 140 -0.94 -0.96 17.77
N ILE A 141 -1.45 0.28 17.66
CA ILE A 141 -2.29 0.71 16.53
C ILE A 141 -1.57 0.52 15.19
N ARG A 142 -0.24 0.73 15.14
CA ARG A 142 0.52 0.56 13.90
C ARG A 142 0.66 -0.91 13.44
N VAL A 143 0.57 -1.86 14.38
CA VAL A 143 0.71 -3.29 14.07
C VAL A 143 -0.62 -4.04 14.09
N SER A 144 -1.65 -3.46 14.69
CA SER A 144 -3.04 -3.87 14.53
C SER A 144 -3.37 -3.78 13.05
N PRO A 145 -3.72 -4.90 12.40
CA PRO A 145 -4.15 -4.88 11.02
C PRO A 145 -5.59 -4.41 10.92
N GLU A 146 -5.88 -3.86 9.76
CA GLU A 146 -7.23 -3.65 9.25
C GLU A 146 -7.45 -4.58 8.05
#